data_AF-A0A1F6BEB6-F1
#
_entry.id   AF-A0A1F6BEB6-F1
#
_cell.length_a   1.000
_cell.length_b   1.000
_cell.length_c   1.000
_cell.angle_alpha   90.00
_cell.angle_beta   90.00
_cell.angle_gamma   90.00
#
_symmetry.space_group_name_H-M   'P 1'
#
loop_
_entity.id
_entity.type
_entity.pdbx_description
1 polymer ?
#
loop_
_entity_poly.entity_id
_entity_poly.type
_entity_poly.pdbx_seq_one_letter_code
_entity_poly.pdbx_strand_id
1 'polypeptide(L)'
;MVYAADWSSCLVDGAATFKCLEPIFENVVQAITALVGVVLFVMLVVGGFNFLVSGGDQKKLEKARGTLSAAITGLVIIIVAYLILKTITALTGVDVTQFTVPE
;
A
#
# COMPACT_ATOMS: atom_id res chain seq x y z
N MET A 1 -9.56 -5.29 -13.04
CA MET A 1 -10.77 -4.49 -13.30
C MET A 1 -10.82 -3.43 -12.23
N VAL A 2 -10.45 -2.19 -12.56
CA VAL A 2 -10.64 -1.04 -11.68
C VAL A 2 -12.15 -0.88 -11.53
N TYR A 3 -12.66 -1.00 -10.31
CA TYR A 3 -14.10 -0.96 -10.05
C TYR A 3 -14.66 0.34 -10.63
N ALA A 4 -15.65 0.22 -11.52
CA ALA A 4 -16.48 1.36 -11.87
C ALA A 4 -17.07 1.87 -10.54
N ALA A 5 -16.74 3.11 -10.17
CA ALA A 5 -17.31 3.71 -8.97
C ALA A 5 -18.82 3.65 -9.08
N ASP A 6 -19.44 2.80 -8.26
CA ASP A 6 -20.89 2.73 -8.15
C ASP A 6 -21.32 3.86 -7.25
N TRP A 7 -21.71 4.98 -7.86
CA TRP A 7 -22.16 6.18 -7.16
C TRP A 7 -23.59 6.03 -6.60
N SER A 8 -24.30 4.95 -6.95
CA SER A 8 -25.70 4.76 -6.55
C SER A 8 -25.86 4.42 -5.07
N SER A 9 -24.84 3.81 -4.45
CA SER A 9 -24.84 3.39 -3.05
C SER A 9 -24.53 4.51 -2.04
N CYS A 10 -24.14 5.70 -2.51
CA CYS A 10 -23.70 6.82 -1.67
C CYS A 10 -24.57 8.08 -1.78
N LEU A 11 -25.49 8.13 -2.76
CA LEU A 11 -26.42 9.24 -2.98
C LEU A 11 -27.75 8.96 -2.24
N VAL A 12 -28.05 9.76 -1.22
CA VAL A 12 -29.38 9.78 -0.57
C VAL A 12 -30.07 11.07 -1.01
N ASP A 13 -31.24 10.95 -1.65
CA ASP A 13 -32.03 12.07 -2.18
C ASP A 13 -31.27 13.07 -3.08
N GLY A 14 -30.28 12.57 -3.84
CA GLY A 14 -29.53 13.39 -4.80
C GLY A 14 -28.50 14.34 -4.18
N ALA A 15 -28.28 14.27 -2.86
CA ALA A 15 -27.20 14.98 -2.19
C ALA A 15 -25.96 14.06 -2.01
N ALA A 16 -24.78 14.62 -2.23
CA ALA A 16 -23.51 13.93 -1.98
C ALA A 16 -23.23 13.90 -0.46
N THR A 17 -23.36 12.73 0.15
CA THR A 17 -22.99 12.48 1.56
C THR A 17 -21.51 12.12 1.68
N PHE A 18 -20.91 12.23 2.88
CA PHE A 18 -19.52 11.82 3.16
C PHE A 18 -19.20 10.37 2.72
N LYS A 19 -20.21 9.50 2.62
CA LYS A 19 -20.13 8.13 2.09
C LYS A 19 -19.67 8.08 0.62
N CYS A 20 -19.85 9.14 -0.18
CA CYS A 20 -19.35 9.19 -1.55
C CYS A 20 -17.81 9.35 -1.65
N LEU A 21 -17.14 9.67 -0.54
CA LEU A 21 -15.68 9.67 -0.51
C LEU A 21 -15.10 8.25 -0.46
N GLU A 22 -15.87 7.28 0.04
CA GLU A 22 -15.50 5.88 0.18
C GLU A 22 -15.05 5.22 -1.14
N PRO A 23 -15.84 5.23 -2.24
CA PRO A 23 -15.43 4.62 -3.51
C PRO A 23 -14.27 5.35 -4.19
N ILE A 24 -14.07 6.64 -3.92
CA ILE A 24 -12.91 7.40 -4.42
C ILE A 24 -11.66 6.95 -3.67
N PHE A 25 -11.75 6.89 -2.33
CA PHE A 25 -10.63 6.50 -1.48
C PHE A 25 -10.19 5.07 -1.76
N GLU A 26 -11.12 4.12 -1.89
CA GLU A 26 -10.81 2.73 -2.20
C GLU A 26 -10.08 2.59 -3.55
N ASN A 27 -10.60 3.24 -4.60
CA ASN A 27 -9.97 3.23 -5.92
C ASN A 27 -8.57 3.86 -5.91
N VAL A 28 -8.39 4.97 -5.20
CA VAL A 28 -7.09 5.65 -5.08
C VAL A 28 -6.10 4.78 -4.32
N VAL A 29 -6.49 4.21 -3.19
CA VAL A 29 -5.64 3.32 -2.40
C VAL A 29 -5.27 2.09 -3.22
N GLN A 30 -6.22 1.43 -3.87
CA GLN A 30 -5.96 0.25 -4.71
C GLN A 30 -4.98 0.57 -5.85
N ALA A 31 -5.16 1.72 -6.52
CA ALA A 31 -4.25 2.17 -7.58
C ALA A 31 -2.83 2.43 -7.06
N ILE A 32 -2.70 3.10 -5.91
CA ILE A 32 -1.40 3.37 -5.28
C ILE A 32 -0.75 2.07 -4.82
N THR A 33 -1.48 1.16 -4.16
CA THR A 33 -0.95 -0.13 -3.69
C THR A 33 -0.45 -0.98 -4.86
N ALA A 34 -1.17 -1.00 -5.98
CA ALA A 34 -0.72 -1.70 -7.19
C ALA A 34 0.59 -1.11 -7.74
N LEU A 35 0.70 0.21 -7.79
CA LEU A 35 1.94 0.89 -8.22
C LEU A 35 3.10 0.63 -7.25
N VAL A 36 2.86 0.71 -5.94
CA VAL A 36 3.87 0.46 -4.90
C VAL A 36 4.42 -0.96 -5.01
N GLY A 37 3.57 -1.96 -5.23
CA GLY A 37 4.00 -3.35 -5.43
C GLY A 37 4.98 -3.51 -6.60
N VAL A 38 4.69 -2.86 -7.73
CA VAL A 38 5.56 -2.89 -8.92
C VAL A 38 6.89 -2.17 -8.65
N VAL A 39 6.86 -0.99 -8.03
CA VAL A 39 8.07 -0.22 -7.72
C VAL A 39 8.98 -0.98 -6.74
N LEU A 40 8.41 -1.57 -5.68
CA LEU A 40 9.15 -2.38 -4.73
C LEU A 40 9.81 -3.59 -5.40
N PHE A 41 9.10 -4.27 -6.31
CA PHE A 41 9.66 -5.38 -7.06
C PHE A 41 10.87 -4.96 -7.91
N VAL A 42 10.77 -3.85 -8.64
CA VAL A 42 11.87 -3.32 -9.46
C VAL A 42 13.07 -2.90 -8.60
N MET A 43 12.83 -2.22 -7.47
CA MET A 43 13.91 -1.84 -6.54
C MET A 43 14.63 -3.06 -5.95
N LEU A 44 13.91 -4.13 -5.62
CA LEU A 44 14.52 -5.37 -5.12
C LEU A 44 15.38 -6.05 -6.18
N VAL A 45 14.91 -6.12 -7.43
CA VAL A 45 15.68 -6.72 -8.54
C VAL A 45 16.94 -5.90 -8.80
N VAL A 46 16.83 -4.57 -8.95
CA VAL A 46 17.98 -3.70 -9.28
C VAL A 46 18.94 -3.59 -8.08
N GLY A 47 18.42 -3.47 -6.86
CA GLY A 47 19.22 -3.42 -5.63
C GLY A 47 19.95 -4.73 -5.35
N GLY A 48 19.26 -5.87 -5.54
CA GLY A 48 19.84 -7.20 -5.39
C GLY A 48 20.90 -7.50 -6.46
N PHE A 49 20.64 -7.15 -7.73
CA PHE A 49 21.61 -7.34 -8.81
C PHE A 49 22.87 -6.49 -8.61
N ASN A 50 22.71 -5.22 -8.23
CA ASN A 50 23.85 -4.37 -7.88
C ASN A 50 24.61 -4.89 -6.66
N PHE A 51 23.93 -5.45 -5.66
CA PHE A 51 24.58 -6.05 -4.49
C PHE A 51 25.48 -7.23 -4.89
N LEU A 52 25.00 -8.12 -5.76
CA LEU A 52 25.74 -9.29 -6.24
C LEU A 52 26.95 -8.91 -7.13
N VAL A 53 26.79 -7.91 -8.00
CA VAL A 53 27.85 -7.44 -8.92
C VAL A 53 28.90 -6.54 -8.23
N SER A 54 28.65 -6.09 -7.00
CA SER A 54 29.54 -5.15 -6.29
C SER A 54 30.93 -5.72 -5.96
N GLY A 55 31.12 -7.05 -5.96
CA GLY A 55 32.38 -7.77 -6.22
C GLY A 55 33.67 -7.42 -5.45
N GLY A 56 33.68 -6.45 -4.54
CA GLY A 56 34.88 -5.97 -3.82
C GLY A 56 35.03 -4.44 -3.74
N ASP A 57 34.21 -3.65 -4.44
CA ASP A 57 34.23 -2.18 -4.37
C ASP A 57 33.32 -1.69 -3.24
N GLN A 58 33.91 -1.24 -2.12
CA GLN A 58 33.17 -0.82 -0.93
C GLN A 58 32.10 0.24 -1.22
N LYS A 59 32.36 1.14 -2.18
CA LYS A 59 31.44 2.24 -2.49
C LYS A 59 30.15 1.75 -3.16
N LYS A 60 30.24 0.68 -3.96
CA LYS A 60 29.07 0.03 -4.58
C LYS A 60 28.32 -0.84 -3.58
N LEU A 61 29.06 -1.49 -2.69
CA LEU A 61 28.52 -2.28 -1.58
C LEU A 61 27.70 -1.43 -0.60
N GLU A 62 28.20 -0.26 -0.20
CA GLU A 62 27.44 0.68 0.65
C GLU A 62 26.18 1.19 -0.04
N LYS A 63 26.26 1.58 -1.31
CA LYS A 63 25.08 2.01 -2.08
C LYS A 63 24.05 0.90 -2.20
N ALA A 64 24.47 -0.33 -2.54
CA ALA A 64 23.57 -1.47 -2.65
C ALA A 64 22.92 -1.81 -1.30
N ARG A 65 23.68 -1.75 -0.20
CA ARG A 65 23.13 -1.92 1.15
C ARG A 65 22.14 -0.82 1.52
N GLY A 66 22.39 0.43 1.15
CA GLY A 66 21.46 1.53 1.36
C GLY A 66 20.16 1.36 0.57
N THR A 67 20.22 0.88 -0.67
CA THR A 67 19.03 0.56 -1.46
C THR A 67 18.27 -0.63 -0.88
N LEU A 68 18.96 -1.68 -0.45
CA LEU A 68 18.36 -2.85 0.21
C LEU A 68 17.71 -2.48 1.54
N SER A 69 18.37 -1.69 2.38
CA SER A 69 17.80 -1.25 3.66
C SER A 69 16.56 -0.37 3.46
N ALA A 70 16.56 0.51 2.46
CA ALA A 70 15.39 1.31 2.11
C ALA A 70 14.22 0.43 1.62
N ALA A 71 14.49 -0.55 0.77
CA ALA A 71 13.47 -1.49 0.28
C ALA A 71 12.88 -2.35 1.42
N ILE A 72 13.74 -2.87 2.31
CA ILE A 72 13.31 -3.64 3.49
C ILE A 72 12.49 -2.75 4.43
N THR A 73 12.93 -1.52 4.68
CA THR A 73 12.20 -0.59 5.56
C THR A 73 10.81 -0.29 5.00
N GLY A 74 10.68 -0.07 3.70
CA GLY A 74 9.38 0.11 3.04
C GLY A 74 8.46 -1.11 3.20
N LEU A 75 8.99 -2.32 3.03
CA LEU A 75 8.23 -3.55 3.25
C LEU A 75 7.80 -3.70 4.72
N VAL A 76 8.69 -3.41 5.66
CA VAL A 76 8.41 -3.47 7.10
C VAL A 76 7.29 -2.51 7.47
N ILE A 77 7.27 -1.28 6.93
CA ILE A 77 6.20 -0.32 7.18
C ILE A 77 4.83 -0.87 6.74
N ILE A 78 4.75 -1.51 5.57
CA ILE A 78 3.50 -2.10 5.06
C ILE A 78 3.03 -3.23 6.00
N ILE A 79 3.94 -4.10 6.42
CA ILE A 79 3.63 -5.20 7.35
C ILE A 79 3.14 -4.64 8.69
N VAL A 80 3.84 -3.66 9.25
CA VAL A 80 3.48 -3.03 10.53
C VAL A 80 2.12 -2.33 10.43
N ALA A 81 1.85 -1.61 9.34
CA ALA A 81 0.55 -1.00 9.11
C ALA A 81 -0.58 -2.05 9.11
N TYR A 82 -0.38 -3.17 8.41
CA TYR A 82 -1.35 -4.27 8.39
C TYR A 82 -1.56 -4.89 9.79
N LEU A 83 -0.49 -5.07 10.56
CA LEU A 83 -0.57 -5.58 11.93
C LEU A 83 -1.35 -4.63 12.85
N ILE A 84 -1.16 -3.31 12.71
CA ILE A 84 -1.92 -2.30 13.45
C ILE A 84 -3.40 -2.38 13.10
N LEU A 85 -3.75 -2.41 11.81
CA LEU A 85 -5.15 -2.52 11.35
C LEU A 85 -5.82 -3.81 11.85
N LYS A 86 -5.09 -4.93 11.82
CA LYS A 86 -5.57 -6.22 12.35
C LYS A 86 -5.79 -6.17 13.86
N THR A 87 -4.91 -5.50 14.59
CA THR A 87 -5.04 -5.32 16.04
C THR A 87 -6.27 -4.48 16.38
N ILE A 88 -6.52 -3.41 15.62
CA ILE A 88 -7.73 -2.60 15.76
C ILE A 88 -8.97 -3.44 15.49
N THR A 89 -9.00 -4.18 14.37
CA THR A 89 -10.12 -5.08 14.01
C THR A 89 -10.40 -6.11 15.10
N ALA A 90 -9.35 -6.68 15.71
CA ALA A 90 -9.49 -7.66 16.79
C ALA A 90 -10.05 -7.05 18.09
N LEU A 91 -9.84 -5.75 18.33
CA LEU A 91 -10.34 -5.04 19.51
C LEU A 91 -11.74 -4.46 19.31
N THR A 92 -12.05 -3.96 18.11
CA THR A 92 -13.34 -3.33 17.79
C THR A 92 -14.35 -4.30 17.17
N GLY A 93 -13.92 -5.45 16.66
CA GLY A 93 -14.78 -6.41 15.97
C GLY A 93 -15.34 -5.92 14.62
N VAL A 94 -14.86 -4.78 14.12
CA VAL A 94 -15.29 -4.15 12.86
C VAL A 94 -14.12 -4.16 11.90
N ASP A 95 -14.35 -4.62 10.66
CA ASP A 95 -13.34 -4.70 9.60
C ASP A 95 -12.97 -3.30 9.08
N VAL A 96 -12.00 -2.64 9.73
CA VAL A 96 -11.50 -1.30 9.35
C VAL A 96 -10.74 -1.26 8.02
N THR A 97 -10.59 -2.41 7.35
CA THR A 97 -10.00 -2.52 6.01
C THR A 97 -11.04 -2.42 4.90
N GLN A 98 -12.31 -2.59 5.25
CA GLN A 98 -13.45 -2.30 4.41
C GLN A 98 -14.05 -1.02 5.01
N PHE A 99 -13.69 0.15 4.48
CA PHE A 99 -14.55 1.31 4.72
C PHE A 99 -15.84 0.98 3.99
N THR A 100 -16.77 0.36 4.70
CA THR A 100 -18.15 0.15 4.31
C THR A 100 -18.92 0.77 5.45
N VAL A 101 -19.46 1.96 5.22
CA VAL A 101 -20.37 2.58 6.19
C VAL A 101 -21.74 1.87 6.05
N PRO A 102 -22.14 0.98 6.98
CA PRO A 102 -23.52 0.53 7.00
C PRO A 102 -24.43 1.73 7.28
N GLU A 103 -25.60 1.72 6.64
CA GLU A 103 -26.60 2.79 6.54
C GLU A 103 -26.71 3.74 7.74
#